data_AF-A0A841PNR1-F1
#
_entry.id   AF-A0A841PNR1-F1
#
_cell.length_a   1.000
_cell.length_b   1.000
_cell.length_c   1.000
_cell.angle_alpha   90.00
_cell.angle_beta   90.00
_cell.angle_gamma   90.00
#
_symmetry.space_group_name_H-M   'P 1'
#
loop_
_entity.id
_entity.type
_entity.pdbx_description
1 polymer ?
#
loop_
_entity_poly.entity_id
_entity_poly.type
_entity_poly.pdbx_seq_one_letter_code
_entity_poly.pdbx_strand_id
1 'polypeptide(L)'
;MRQAVIILLDSDKSGNEAAEKLRKNDKKVRRLLNPDYVMQFADFDIVQDPSYAMTEPEDLLPIELAVAAANIYFREVAEFREGGTITLTPAEVVPHLNKQVGIYDALKVAAESHASHIDKIGLARAIVALCETSKADQALEASIVVFLDRMKALFKGLNRKRRAAEEERLRHRVKALVEQQRKIFLQDHPESATREQGLFLFERIGDGLDQSLDAKGIRDQMLALSVEFGLDGEASEAIPDYDRFKSKLQVLQDAFSIQREDALRA
;
A
#
# COMPACT_ATOMS: atom_id res chain seq x y z
N MET A 1 4.44 -1.12 -17.68
CA MET A 1 5.09 -1.00 -16.35
C MET A 1 4.00 -1.17 -15.30
N ARG A 2 4.18 -2.01 -14.27
CA ARG A 2 3.10 -2.37 -13.32
C ARG A 2 2.90 -1.28 -12.27
N GLN A 3 1.65 -0.99 -11.93
CA GLN A 3 1.27 -0.04 -10.87
C GLN A 3 1.75 -0.53 -9.50
N ALA A 4 2.00 0.38 -8.56
CA ALA A 4 2.22 0.01 -7.16
C ALA A 4 0.90 -0.52 -6.59
N VAL A 5 0.87 -1.81 -6.24
CA VAL A 5 -0.32 -2.48 -5.70
C VAL A 5 -0.05 -2.85 -4.25
N ILE A 6 -0.98 -2.47 -3.38
CA ILE A 6 -1.07 -2.96 -2.01
C ILE A 6 -2.32 -3.82 -1.89
N ILE A 7 -2.28 -4.85 -1.06
CA ILE A 7 -3.43 -5.72 -0.79
C ILE A 7 -3.70 -5.69 0.70
N LEU A 8 -4.95 -5.40 1.07
CA LEU A 8 -5.47 -5.62 2.42
C LEU A 8 -6.39 -6.83 2.37
N LEU A 9 -6.11 -7.82 3.20
CA LEU A 9 -6.94 -9.00 3.38
C LEU A 9 -7.53 -9.00 4.79
N ASP A 10 -8.67 -9.66 4.90
CA ASP A 10 -9.23 -10.02 6.19
C ASP A 10 -8.25 -10.94 6.96
N SER A 11 -8.38 -10.93 8.27
CA SER A 11 -7.59 -11.77 9.19
C SER A 11 -8.36 -13.02 9.64
N ASP A 12 -9.40 -13.38 8.89
CA ASP A 12 -10.15 -14.62 9.04
C ASP A 12 -9.41 -15.81 8.39
N LYS A 13 -10.00 -17.01 8.43
CA LYS A 13 -9.39 -18.20 7.82
C LYS A 13 -9.13 -18.02 6.32
N SER A 14 -10.09 -17.47 5.59
CA SER A 14 -9.99 -17.29 4.13
C SER A 14 -8.87 -16.31 3.78
N GLY A 15 -8.80 -15.19 4.48
CA GLY A 15 -7.78 -14.16 4.34
C GLY A 15 -6.39 -14.65 4.71
N ASN A 16 -6.25 -15.47 5.76
CA ASN A 16 -4.99 -16.13 6.12
C ASN A 16 -4.49 -17.06 4.99
N GLU A 17 -5.36 -17.92 4.45
CA GLU A 17 -5.00 -18.81 3.33
C GLU A 17 -4.63 -18.03 2.06
N ALA A 18 -5.32 -16.91 1.79
CA ALA A 18 -4.99 -16.02 0.68
C ALA A 18 -3.65 -15.31 0.89
N ALA A 19 -3.38 -14.82 2.11
CA ALA A 19 -2.13 -14.17 2.48
C ALA A 19 -0.95 -15.13 2.30
N GLU A 20 -1.08 -16.38 2.77
CA GLU A 20 -0.06 -17.41 2.55
C GLU A 20 0.23 -17.64 1.07
N LYS A 21 -0.82 -17.76 0.24
CA LYS A 21 -0.66 -17.97 -1.21
C LYS A 21 0.01 -16.78 -1.89
N LEU A 22 -0.32 -15.55 -1.49
CA LEU A 22 0.22 -14.33 -2.09
C LEU A 22 1.63 -14.01 -1.59
N ARG A 23 1.97 -14.39 -0.35
CA ARG A 23 3.30 -14.22 0.23
C ARG A 23 4.28 -15.33 -0.17
N LYS A 24 3.78 -16.46 -0.70
CA LYS A 24 4.63 -17.55 -1.18
C LYS A 24 5.64 -17.06 -2.21
N ASN A 25 6.87 -17.54 -2.04
CA ASN A 25 8.03 -17.17 -2.85
C ASN A 25 8.04 -17.89 -4.21
N ASP A 26 6.91 -17.92 -4.91
CA ASP A 26 6.83 -18.39 -6.29
C ASP A 26 7.33 -17.27 -7.23
N LYS A 27 8.27 -17.60 -8.12
CA LYS A 27 8.81 -16.70 -9.15
C LYS A 27 7.71 -16.06 -9.99
N LYS A 28 6.56 -16.71 -10.20
CA LYS A 28 5.42 -16.14 -10.95
C LYS A 28 4.68 -15.07 -10.14
N VAL A 29 4.44 -15.29 -8.86
CA VAL A 29 3.72 -14.36 -7.97
C VAL A 29 4.60 -13.14 -7.61
N ARG A 30 5.88 -13.35 -7.30
CA ARG A 30 6.84 -12.26 -7.03
C ARG A 30 7.00 -11.27 -8.18
N ARG A 31 6.83 -11.72 -9.43
CA ARG A 31 6.88 -10.80 -10.58
C ARG A 31 5.73 -9.79 -10.55
N LEU A 32 4.60 -10.16 -9.97
CA LEU A 32 3.36 -9.39 -10.00
C LEU A 32 3.15 -8.55 -8.73
N LEU A 33 3.58 -9.06 -7.57
CA LEU A 33 3.31 -8.45 -6.27
C LEU A 33 4.50 -8.64 -5.33
N ASN A 34 4.90 -7.58 -4.62
CA ASN A 34 5.85 -7.68 -3.51
C ASN A 34 5.11 -8.23 -2.27
N PRO A 35 5.51 -9.39 -1.70
CA PRO A 35 4.92 -9.96 -0.49
C PRO A 35 4.80 -8.98 0.69
N ASP A 36 5.72 -8.00 0.79
CA ASP A 36 5.74 -7.01 1.87
C ASP A 36 4.55 -6.03 1.83
N TYR A 37 3.83 -5.99 0.70
CA TYR A 37 2.62 -5.21 0.50
C TYR A 37 1.33 -6.05 0.52
N VAL A 38 1.43 -7.33 0.90
CA VAL A 38 0.29 -8.16 1.31
C VAL A 38 0.10 -7.99 2.81
N MET A 39 -0.91 -7.23 3.20
CA MET A 39 -1.21 -6.88 4.58
C MET A 39 -2.47 -7.59 5.03
N GLN A 40 -2.56 -7.89 6.31
CA GLN A 40 -3.78 -8.38 6.92
C GLN A 40 -4.33 -7.35 7.91
N PHE A 41 -5.65 -7.31 8.06
CA PHE A 41 -6.34 -6.30 8.87
C PHE A 41 -5.86 -6.27 10.34
N ALA A 42 -5.66 -7.43 10.97
CA ALA A 42 -5.17 -7.51 12.34
C ALA A 42 -3.76 -6.93 12.52
N ASP A 43 -2.94 -6.87 11.46
CA ASP A 43 -1.56 -6.32 11.52
C ASP A 43 -1.55 -4.80 11.83
N PHE A 44 -2.69 -4.12 11.70
CA PHE A 44 -2.80 -2.69 11.95
C PHE A 44 -3.04 -2.34 13.42
N ASP A 45 -3.45 -3.31 14.25
CA ASP A 45 -3.59 -3.20 15.70
C ASP A 45 -4.30 -1.90 16.16
N ILE A 46 -5.41 -1.59 15.49
CA ILE A 46 -6.12 -0.31 15.62
C ILE A 46 -6.79 -0.18 16.98
N VAL A 47 -7.31 -1.28 17.52
CA VAL A 47 -7.96 -1.36 18.83
C VAL A 47 -7.12 -2.27 19.71
N GLN A 48 -6.58 -1.70 20.78
CA GLN A 48 -5.74 -2.40 21.75
C GLN A 48 -6.62 -3.28 22.66
N ASP A 49 -6.23 -4.55 22.83
CA ASP A 49 -6.95 -5.58 23.60
C ASP A 49 -8.47 -5.57 23.40
N PRO A 50 -8.94 -5.86 22.17
CA PRO A 50 -10.37 -5.79 21.87
C PRO A 50 -11.12 -6.89 22.62
N SER A 51 -12.30 -6.59 23.16
CA SER A 51 -13.13 -7.59 23.85
C SER A 51 -13.67 -8.69 22.93
N TYR A 52 -13.57 -8.50 21.62
CA TYR A 52 -14.01 -9.43 20.59
C TYR A 52 -13.03 -9.49 19.41
N ALA A 53 -13.27 -10.39 18.46
CA ALA A 53 -12.40 -10.56 17.30
C ALA A 53 -12.32 -9.28 16.45
N MET A 54 -11.10 -8.88 16.08
CA MET A 54 -10.82 -7.76 15.18
C MET A 54 -10.16 -8.32 13.93
N THR A 55 -10.96 -9.00 13.12
CA THR A 55 -10.47 -9.74 11.95
C THR A 55 -10.79 -9.05 10.63
N GLU A 56 -11.82 -8.21 10.60
CA GLU A 56 -12.31 -7.56 9.38
C GLU A 56 -12.58 -6.06 9.63
N PRO A 57 -12.62 -5.21 8.58
CA PRO A 57 -12.85 -3.77 8.75
C PRO A 57 -14.14 -3.39 9.47
N GLU A 58 -15.21 -4.17 9.32
CA GLU A 58 -16.47 -4.01 10.05
C GLU A 58 -16.31 -4.13 11.56
N ASP A 59 -15.32 -4.88 12.06
CA ASP A 59 -15.08 -5.04 13.50
C ASP A 59 -14.64 -3.73 14.17
N LEU A 60 -14.28 -2.71 13.38
CA LEU A 60 -14.00 -1.37 13.90
C LEU A 60 -15.25 -0.67 14.45
N LEU A 61 -16.46 -1.15 14.14
CA LEU A 61 -17.71 -0.54 14.59
C LEU A 61 -17.89 -0.68 16.11
N PRO A 62 -18.14 0.44 16.83
CA PRO A 62 -18.70 0.36 18.17
C PRO A 62 -20.11 -0.25 18.15
N ILE A 63 -20.46 -0.99 19.19
CA ILE A 63 -21.73 -1.75 19.27
C ILE A 63 -22.95 -0.87 19.04
N GLU A 64 -23.00 0.32 19.67
CA GLU A 64 -24.15 1.22 19.54
C GLU A 64 -24.36 1.68 18.09
N LEU A 65 -23.27 1.98 17.37
CA LEU A 65 -23.33 2.34 15.96
C LEU A 65 -23.74 1.13 15.09
N ALA A 66 -23.20 -0.04 15.40
CA ALA A 66 -23.49 -1.27 14.67
C ALA A 66 -24.98 -1.65 14.77
N VAL A 67 -25.54 -1.59 15.97
CA VAL A 67 -26.97 -1.84 16.24
C VAL A 67 -27.85 -0.77 15.59
N ALA A 68 -27.51 0.51 15.72
CA ALA A 68 -28.26 1.60 15.08
C ALA A 68 -28.30 1.44 13.56
N ALA A 69 -27.17 1.09 12.93
CA ALA A 69 -27.09 0.85 11.50
C ALA A 69 -27.91 -0.39 11.07
N ALA A 70 -27.83 -1.48 11.83
CA ALA A 70 -28.65 -2.67 11.60
C ALA A 70 -30.15 -2.35 11.66
N ASN A 71 -30.59 -1.52 12.60
CA ASN A 71 -31.99 -1.12 12.73
C ASN A 71 -32.48 -0.21 11.60
N ILE A 72 -31.61 0.61 11.01
CA ILE A 72 -31.93 1.34 9.78
C ILE A 72 -32.09 0.35 8.63
N TYR A 73 -31.14 -0.57 8.48
CA TYR A 73 -31.21 -1.61 7.46
C TYR A 73 -32.51 -2.42 7.54
N PHE A 74 -32.91 -2.89 8.73
CA PHE A 74 -34.15 -3.67 8.88
C PHE A 74 -35.40 -2.86 8.59
N ARG A 75 -35.40 -1.56 8.90
CA ARG A 75 -36.50 -0.66 8.54
C ARG A 75 -36.63 -0.51 7.03
N GLU A 76 -35.52 -0.28 6.33
CA GLU A 76 -35.51 -0.19 4.88
C GLU A 76 -35.96 -1.50 4.23
N VAL A 77 -35.52 -2.65 4.74
CA VAL A 77 -35.92 -3.96 4.20
C VAL A 77 -37.41 -4.23 4.46
N ALA A 78 -37.95 -3.82 5.61
CA ALA A 78 -39.35 -4.00 5.96
C ALA A 78 -40.31 -3.23 5.04
N GLU A 79 -39.87 -2.14 4.40
CA GLU A 79 -40.68 -1.42 3.41
C GLU A 79 -40.99 -2.27 2.16
N PHE A 80 -40.19 -3.31 1.89
CA PHE A 80 -40.28 -4.14 0.70
C PHE A 80 -40.64 -5.60 0.99
N ARG A 81 -40.99 -5.96 2.24
CA ARG A 81 -41.33 -7.33 2.64
C ARG A 81 -42.58 -7.38 3.51
N GLU A 82 -43.36 -8.46 3.36
CA GLU A 82 -44.46 -8.75 4.28
C GLU A 82 -43.90 -9.21 5.63
N GLY A 83 -44.13 -8.43 6.69
CA GLY A 83 -43.62 -8.70 8.04
C GLY A 83 -43.50 -7.42 8.88
N GLY A 84 -43.21 -7.58 10.18
CA GLY A 84 -42.92 -6.46 11.06
C GLY A 84 -41.44 -6.03 10.99
N THR A 85 -41.16 -4.74 11.19
CA THR A 85 -39.78 -4.26 11.37
C THR A 85 -39.21 -4.82 12.67
N ILE A 86 -38.08 -5.52 12.59
CA ILE A 86 -37.35 -5.95 13.78
C ILE A 86 -36.51 -4.78 14.32
N THR A 87 -36.23 -4.78 15.62
CA THR A 87 -35.34 -3.80 16.25
C THR A 87 -34.44 -4.56 17.20
N LEU A 88 -33.14 -4.57 16.92
CA LEU A 88 -32.13 -5.12 17.79
C LEU A 88 -31.72 -4.10 18.85
N THR A 89 -31.28 -4.61 19.99
CA THR A 89 -30.66 -3.86 21.08
C THR A 89 -29.22 -4.32 21.31
N PRO A 90 -28.35 -3.50 21.92
CA PRO A 90 -27.00 -3.92 22.28
C PRO A 90 -26.96 -5.18 23.15
N ALA A 91 -27.95 -5.36 24.04
CA ALA A 91 -28.06 -6.50 24.93
C ALA A 91 -28.28 -7.83 24.21
N GLU A 92 -28.82 -7.80 22.99
CA GLU A 92 -29.02 -9.00 22.16
C GLU A 92 -27.77 -9.35 21.35
N VAL A 93 -26.89 -8.38 21.07
CA VAL A 93 -25.69 -8.58 20.26
C VAL A 93 -24.48 -8.95 21.13
N VAL A 94 -24.32 -8.28 22.27
CA VAL A 94 -23.17 -8.46 23.19
C VAL A 94 -22.92 -9.93 23.59
N PRO A 95 -23.93 -10.75 23.90
CA PRO A 95 -23.71 -12.16 24.27
C PRO A 95 -23.06 -13.02 23.18
N HIS A 96 -23.15 -12.60 21.91
CA HIS A 96 -22.57 -13.32 20.78
C HIS A 96 -21.12 -12.90 20.48
N LEU A 97 -20.65 -11.78 21.04
CA LEU A 97 -19.28 -11.30 20.90
C LEU A 97 -18.31 -12.11 21.76
N ASN A 98 -17.17 -12.48 21.18
CA ASN A 98 -16.06 -13.08 21.92
C ASN A 98 -14.77 -12.98 21.11
N LYS A 99 -13.65 -13.48 21.64
CA LYS A 99 -12.32 -13.42 20.98
C LYS A 99 -12.24 -14.15 19.63
N GLN A 100 -13.27 -14.89 19.22
CA GLN A 100 -13.37 -15.56 17.92
C GLN A 100 -14.50 -15.00 17.03
N VAL A 101 -15.39 -14.16 17.55
CA VAL A 101 -16.58 -13.67 16.84
C VAL A 101 -16.59 -12.14 16.86
N GLY A 102 -16.57 -11.56 15.66
CA GLY A 102 -16.60 -10.11 15.42
C GLY A 102 -17.99 -9.50 15.47
N ILE A 103 -18.09 -8.19 15.21
CA ILE A 103 -19.34 -7.44 15.38
C ILE A 103 -20.39 -7.80 14.32
N TYR A 104 -19.97 -8.04 13.08
CA TYR A 104 -20.88 -8.37 12.00
C TYR A 104 -21.51 -9.75 12.20
N ASP A 105 -20.70 -10.74 12.59
CA ASP A 105 -21.20 -12.09 12.87
C ASP A 105 -22.12 -12.09 14.09
N ALA A 106 -21.81 -11.33 15.13
CA ALA A 106 -22.69 -11.17 16.28
C ALA A 106 -24.04 -10.53 15.91
N LEU A 107 -24.04 -9.48 15.06
CA LEU A 107 -25.27 -8.89 14.52
C LEU A 107 -26.08 -9.89 13.71
N LYS A 108 -25.41 -10.70 12.89
CA LYS A 108 -26.06 -11.72 12.07
C LYS A 108 -26.78 -12.76 12.93
N VAL A 109 -26.13 -13.28 13.97
CA VAL A 109 -26.74 -14.24 14.90
C VAL A 109 -27.96 -13.61 15.64
N ALA A 110 -27.85 -12.36 16.08
CA ALA A 110 -28.96 -11.65 16.70
C ALA A 110 -30.15 -11.44 15.73
N ALA A 111 -29.86 -11.16 14.45
CA ALA A 111 -30.89 -11.02 13.41
C ALA A 111 -31.57 -12.35 13.07
N GLU A 112 -30.81 -13.44 13.00
CA GLU A 112 -31.34 -14.79 12.73
C GLU A 112 -32.31 -15.26 13.83
N SER A 113 -32.08 -14.85 15.07
CA SER A 113 -32.99 -15.09 16.20
C SER A 113 -34.39 -14.46 16.01
N HIS A 114 -34.48 -13.47 15.11
CA HIS A 114 -35.71 -12.81 14.70
C HIS A 114 -36.21 -13.26 13.33
N ALA A 115 -35.71 -14.39 12.80
CA ALA A 115 -35.96 -14.86 11.44
C ALA A 115 -35.63 -13.81 10.36
N SER A 116 -34.67 -12.93 10.65
CA SER A 116 -34.19 -11.89 9.75
C SER A 116 -32.76 -12.19 9.31
N HIS A 117 -32.29 -11.46 8.30
CA HIS A 117 -30.94 -11.57 7.76
C HIS A 117 -30.38 -10.17 7.56
N ILE A 118 -29.07 -10.01 7.75
CA ILE A 118 -28.33 -8.78 7.46
C ILE A 118 -27.23 -9.07 6.45
N ASP A 119 -27.05 -8.16 5.50
CA ASP A 119 -25.96 -8.22 4.54
C ASP A 119 -24.98 -7.05 4.73
N LYS A 120 -23.70 -7.28 4.41
CA LYS A 120 -22.63 -6.30 4.59
C LYS A 120 -22.85 -5.00 3.82
N ILE A 121 -23.44 -5.06 2.62
CA ILE A 121 -23.62 -3.88 1.74
C ILE A 121 -24.70 -2.97 2.32
N GLY A 122 -25.84 -3.55 2.70
CA GLY A 122 -26.93 -2.83 3.35
C GLY A 122 -26.52 -2.22 4.68
N LEU A 123 -25.77 -2.97 5.50
CA LEU A 123 -25.20 -2.45 6.74
C LEU A 123 -24.24 -1.28 6.47
N ALA A 124 -23.33 -1.41 5.49
CA ALA A 124 -22.39 -0.34 5.13
C ALA A 124 -23.12 0.94 4.69
N ARG A 125 -24.18 0.82 3.88
CA ARG A 125 -25.01 1.97 3.48
C ARG A 125 -25.63 2.65 4.68
N ALA A 126 -26.20 1.89 5.61
CA ALA A 126 -26.81 2.43 6.82
C ALA A 126 -25.79 3.13 7.73
N ILE A 127 -24.57 2.60 7.85
CA ILE A 127 -23.47 3.25 8.59
C ILE A 127 -23.13 4.61 7.97
N VAL A 128 -22.98 4.68 6.64
CA VAL A 128 -22.71 5.96 5.94
C VAL A 128 -23.82 6.97 6.19
N ALA A 129 -25.08 6.55 6.06
CA ALA A 129 -26.23 7.42 6.32
C ALA A 129 -26.22 7.99 7.76
N LEU A 130 -25.89 7.16 8.76
CA LEU A 130 -25.75 7.60 10.15
C LEU A 130 -24.61 8.60 10.33
N CYS A 131 -23.45 8.36 9.71
CA CYS A 131 -22.32 9.28 9.76
C CYS A 131 -22.65 10.65 9.13
N GLU A 132 -23.56 10.71 8.15
CA GLU A 132 -23.95 11.95 7.48
C GLU A 132 -25.05 12.73 8.24
N THR A 133 -25.91 12.04 8.99
CA THR A 133 -27.18 12.61 9.49
C THR A 133 -27.29 12.74 11.01
N SER A 134 -26.54 11.95 11.80
CA SER A 134 -26.69 11.95 13.26
C SER A 134 -26.15 13.23 13.91
N LYS A 135 -27.05 14.12 14.33
CA LYS A 135 -26.75 15.31 15.15
C LYS A 135 -27.58 15.41 16.46
N ALA A 136 -28.48 14.46 16.71
CA ALA A 136 -29.48 14.57 17.78
C ALA A 136 -29.28 13.62 18.97
N ASP A 137 -28.53 12.52 18.79
CA ASP A 137 -28.24 11.54 19.86
C ASP A 137 -26.75 11.58 20.22
N GLN A 138 -26.46 12.06 21.44
CA GLN A 138 -25.10 12.23 21.94
C GLN A 138 -24.34 10.90 22.10
N ALA A 139 -25.02 9.80 22.43
CA ALA A 139 -24.37 8.50 22.60
C ALA A 139 -23.98 7.89 21.24
N LEU A 140 -24.85 8.05 20.25
CA LEU A 140 -24.59 7.65 18.88
C LEU A 140 -23.49 8.52 18.24
N GLU A 141 -23.49 9.83 18.50
CA GLU A 141 -22.44 10.75 18.03
C GLU A 141 -21.06 10.35 18.58
N ALA A 142 -20.96 10.03 19.88
CA ALA A 142 -19.72 9.54 20.46
C ALA A 142 -19.23 8.25 19.78
N SER A 143 -20.13 7.32 19.47
CA SER A 143 -19.81 6.08 18.76
C SER A 143 -19.34 6.32 17.32
N ILE A 144 -19.95 7.28 16.62
CA ILE A 144 -19.51 7.70 15.28
C ILE A 144 -18.10 8.26 15.33
N VAL A 145 -17.78 9.13 16.30
CA VAL A 145 -16.42 9.67 16.47
C VAL A 145 -15.40 8.56 16.66
N VAL A 146 -15.67 7.59 17.54
CA VAL A 146 -14.79 6.43 17.77
C VAL A 146 -14.58 5.62 16.49
N PHE A 147 -15.66 5.34 15.74
CA PHE A 147 -15.56 4.62 14.47
C PHE A 147 -14.69 5.39 13.46
N LEU A 148 -14.94 6.69 13.29
CA LEU A 148 -14.18 7.52 12.35
C LEU A 148 -12.70 7.59 12.72
N ASP A 149 -12.36 7.66 14.00
CA ASP A 149 -10.96 7.67 14.43
C ASP A 149 -10.26 6.33 14.20
N ARG A 150 -10.95 5.20 14.42
CA ARG A 150 -10.46 3.87 14.06
C ARG A 150 -10.24 3.73 12.55
N MET A 151 -11.18 4.20 11.73
CA MET A 151 -11.04 4.20 10.27
C MET A 151 -9.89 5.10 9.81
N LYS A 152 -9.71 6.28 10.40
CA LYS A 152 -8.55 7.15 10.13
C LYS A 152 -7.23 6.44 10.44
N ALA A 153 -7.17 5.67 11.53
CA ALA A 153 -5.98 4.89 11.88
C ALA A 153 -5.67 3.83 10.83
N LEU A 154 -6.68 3.07 10.38
CA LEU A 154 -6.54 2.11 9.27
C LEU A 154 -6.00 2.80 8.00
N PHE A 155 -6.65 3.86 7.54
CA PHE A 155 -6.24 4.58 6.33
C PHE A 155 -4.86 5.21 6.44
N LYS A 156 -4.45 5.65 7.63
CA LYS A 156 -3.08 6.15 7.87
C LYS A 156 -2.06 5.03 7.70
N GLY A 157 -2.32 3.84 8.21
CA GLY A 157 -1.50 2.66 8.01
C GLY A 157 -1.39 2.28 6.53
N LEU A 158 -2.53 2.16 5.85
CA LEU A 158 -2.60 1.82 4.42
C LEU A 158 -1.85 2.84 3.56
N ASN A 159 -2.01 4.14 3.83
CA ASN A 159 -1.31 5.17 3.08
C ASN A 159 0.20 5.14 3.25
N ARG A 160 0.71 4.77 4.44
CA ARG A 160 2.16 4.58 4.64
C ARG A 160 2.69 3.46 3.75
N LYS A 161 1.98 2.33 3.71
CA LYS A 161 2.35 1.17 2.88
C LYS A 161 2.23 1.47 1.39
N ARG A 162 1.20 2.19 0.96
CA ARG A 162 1.04 2.69 -0.42
C ARG A 162 2.23 3.57 -0.84
N ARG A 163 2.63 4.53 0.00
CA ARG A 163 3.77 5.41 -0.29
C ARG A 163 5.07 4.61 -0.41
N ALA A 164 5.32 3.68 0.51
CA ALA A 164 6.48 2.81 0.44
C ALA A 164 6.51 1.99 -0.87
N ALA A 165 5.36 1.47 -1.32
CA ALA A 165 5.24 0.72 -2.57
C ALA A 165 5.49 1.58 -3.82
N GLU A 166 5.00 2.82 -3.84
CA GLU A 166 5.30 3.77 -4.92
C GLU A 166 6.78 4.14 -4.95
N GLU A 167 7.37 4.43 -3.79
CA GLU A 167 8.80 4.73 -3.69
C GLU A 167 9.64 3.56 -4.20
N GLU A 168 9.37 2.33 -3.75
CA GLU A 168 10.07 1.14 -4.24
C GLU A 168 9.94 0.96 -5.76
N ARG A 169 8.73 1.18 -6.31
CA ARG A 169 8.49 1.11 -7.76
C ARG A 169 9.32 2.14 -8.52
N LEU A 170 9.39 3.38 -8.04
CA LEU A 170 10.19 4.43 -8.67
C LEU A 170 11.68 4.06 -8.65
N ARG A 171 12.18 3.56 -7.52
CA ARG A 171 13.57 3.07 -7.41
C ARG A 171 13.88 1.97 -8.42
N HIS A 172 13.02 0.96 -8.53
CA HIS A 172 13.22 -0.12 -9.51
C HIS A 172 13.19 0.37 -10.96
N ARG A 173 12.28 1.29 -11.28
CA ARG A 173 12.21 1.92 -12.61
C ARG A 173 13.53 2.63 -12.94
N VAL A 174 14.03 3.43 -12.02
CA VAL A 174 15.27 4.19 -12.20
C VAL A 174 16.47 3.25 -12.38
N LYS A 175 16.61 2.22 -11.54
CA LYS A 175 17.69 1.22 -11.70
C LYS A 175 17.60 0.49 -13.04
N ALA A 176 16.41 0.05 -13.44
CA ALA A 176 16.20 -0.65 -14.71
C ALA A 176 16.54 0.23 -15.93
N LEU A 177 16.21 1.52 -15.87
CA LEU A 177 16.56 2.49 -16.91
C LEU A 177 18.08 2.61 -17.07
N VAL A 178 18.81 2.86 -15.97
CA VAL A 178 20.27 3.00 -15.99
C VAL A 178 20.92 1.72 -16.53
N GLU A 179 20.49 0.56 -16.04
CA GLU A 179 20.97 -0.74 -16.47
C GLU A 179 20.75 -0.99 -17.97
N GLN A 180 19.57 -0.61 -18.49
CA GLN A 180 19.24 -0.75 -19.90
C GLN A 180 20.11 0.15 -20.78
N GLN A 181 20.22 1.45 -20.44
CA GLN A 181 21.04 2.38 -21.24
C GLN A 181 22.52 1.99 -21.21
N ARG A 182 23.02 1.56 -20.04
CA ARG A 182 24.39 1.02 -19.92
C ARG A 182 24.61 -0.17 -20.85
N LYS A 183 23.71 -1.16 -20.84
CA LYS A 183 23.83 -2.35 -21.69
C LYS A 183 23.89 -2.00 -23.18
N ILE A 184 23.02 -1.08 -23.63
CA ILE A 184 23.02 -0.61 -25.02
C ILE A 184 24.36 0.04 -25.36
N PHE A 185 24.84 0.96 -24.52
CA PHE A 185 26.10 1.65 -24.74
C PHE A 185 27.31 0.69 -24.81
N LEU A 186 27.40 -0.29 -23.90
CA LEU A 186 28.50 -1.26 -23.90
C LEU A 186 28.44 -2.24 -25.08
N GLN A 187 27.25 -2.46 -25.64
CA GLN A 187 27.07 -3.28 -26.83
C GLN A 187 27.49 -2.50 -28.10
N ASP A 188 27.14 -1.22 -28.18
CA ASP A 188 27.46 -0.35 -29.32
C ASP A 188 28.94 0.06 -29.32
N HIS A 189 29.56 0.12 -28.15
CA HIS A 189 30.94 0.59 -27.94
C HIS A 189 31.78 -0.40 -27.09
N PRO A 190 32.10 -1.60 -27.59
CA PRO A 190 32.74 -2.63 -26.77
C PRO A 190 34.17 -2.27 -26.33
N GLU A 191 34.95 -1.63 -27.21
CA GLU A 191 36.38 -1.38 -27.02
C GLU A 191 36.70 0.09 -26.70
N SER A 192 35.96 1.04 -27.27
CA SER A 192 36.15 2.47 -27.06
C SER A 192 34.89 3.25 -27.42
N ALA A 193 34.71 4.42 -26.81
CA ALA A 193 33.69 5.39 -27.14
C ALA A 193 34.30 6.80 -27.16
N THR A 194 33.69 7.70 -27.93
CA THR A 194 34.03 9.13 -27.88
C THR A 194 33.38 9.79 -26.68
N ARG A 195 33.91 10.95 -26.27
CA ARG A 195 33.31 11.76 -25.19
C ARG A 195 31.87 12.17 -25.49
N GLU A 196 31.58 12.52 -26.74
CA GLU A 196 30.22 12.82 -27.20
C GLU A 196 29.27 11.62 -26.97
N GLN A 197 29.70 10.40 -27.28
CA GLN A 197 28.89 9.20 -27.05
C GLN A 197 28.66 8.96 -25.55
N GLY A 198 29.66 9.25 -24.71
CA GLY A 198 29.53 9.22 -23.26
C GLY A 198 28.52 10.24 -22.71
N LEU A 199 28.57 11.48 -23.21
CA LEU A 199 27.59 12.52 -22.86
C LEU A 199 26.19 12.14 -23.32
N PHE A 200 26.06 11.60 -24.54
CA PHE A 200 24.77 11.15 -25.07
C PHE A 200 24.14 10.02 -24.24
N LEU A 201 24.96 9.08 -23.73
CA LEU A 201 24.49 8.10 -22.74
C LEU A 201 23.91 8.80 -21.50
N PHE A 202 24.62 9.80 -20.98
CA PHE A 202 24.19 10.55 -19.81
C PHE A 202 22.91 11.36 -20.05
N GLU A 203 22.77 12.00 -21.20
CA GLU A 203 21.52 12.67 -21.61
C GLU A 203 20.36 11.68 -21.65
N ARG A 204 20.53 10.52 -22.31
CA ARG A 204 19.49 9.48 -22.40
C ARG A 204 19.08 8.92 -21.04
N ILE A 205 20.03 8.77 -20.12
CA ILE A 205 19.71 8.40 -18.73
C ILE A 205 18.94 9.55 -18.08
N GLY A 206 19.45 10.78 -18.16
CA GLY A 206 18.89 11.99 -17.58
C GLY A 206 17.43 12.24 -17.96
N ASP A 207 17.09 12.07 -19.24
CA ASP A 207 15.73 12.24 -19.79
C ASP A 207 14.72 11.27 -19.18
N GLY A 208 15.16 10.08 -18.76
CA GLY A 208 14.31 9.08 -18.13
C GLY A 208 14.23 9.17 -16.60
N LEU A 209 15.08 10.00 -15.97
CA LEU A 209 15.10 10.20 -14.52
C LEU A 209 13.96 11.10 -14.06
N ASP A 210 13.30 10.74 -12.96
CA ASP A 210 12.27 11.55 -12.33
C ASP A 210 12.85 12.55 -11.30
N GLN A 211 12.00 13.18 -10.49
CA GLN A 211 12.41 14.13 -9.44
C GLN A 211 12.66 13.45 -8.08
N SER A 212 12.84 12.13 -8.04
CA SER A 212 13.16 11.42 -6.79
C SER A 212 14.58 11.73 -6.27
N LEU A 213 14.82 11.45 -4.99
CA LEU A 213 16.16 11.58 -4.39
C LEU A 213 17.17 10.60 -5.02
N ASP A 214 16.73 9.39 -5.34
CA ASP A 214 17.56 8.40 -6.06
C ASP A 214 17.98 8.92 -7.43
N ALA A 215 17.05 9.53 -8.18
CA ALA A 215 17.35 10.17 -9.46
C ALA A 215 18.33 11.34 -9.31
N LYS A 216 18.23 12.12 -8.23
CA LYS A 216 19.22 13.17 -7.94
C LYS A 216 20.62 12.57 -7.70
N GLY A 217 20.75 11.54 -6.86
CA GLY A 217 22.03 10.89 -6.61
C GLY A 217 22.70 10.34 -7.88
N ILE A 218 21.90 9.84 -8.83
CA ILE A 218 22.40 9.40 -10.14
C ILE A 218 22.88 10.59 -10.98
N ARG A 219 22.15 11.71 -11.03
CA ARG A 219 22.61 12.93 -11.73
C ARG A 219 23.92 13.45 -11.15
N ASP A 220 24.04 13.48 -9.83
CA ASP A 220 25.25 13.92 -9.13
C ASP A 220 26.44 13.01 -9.49
N GLN A 221 26.21 11.69 -9.54
CA GLN A 221 27.24 10.73 -9.95
C GLN A 221 27.60 10.84 -11.44
N MET A 222 26.63 11.07 -12.32
CA MET A 222 26.87 11.32 -13.75
C MET A 222 27.74 12.57 -13.93
N LEU A 223 27.44 13.65 -13.21
CA LEU A 223 28.25 14.87 -13.24
C LEU A 223 29.69 14.59 -12.76
N ALA A 224 29.85 13.84 -11.67
CA ALA A 224 31.17 13.45 -11.17
C ALA A 224 31.96 12.63 -12.21
N LEU A 225 31.28 11.72 -12.92
CA LEU A 225 31.91 10.95 -14.01
C LEU A 225 32.22 11.82 -15.24
N SER A 226 31.36 12.78 -15.59
CA SER A 226 31.65 13.74 -16.67
C SER A 226 32.94 14.49 -16.40
N VAL A 227 33.15 14.94 -15.16
CA VAL A 227 34.39 15.61 -14.75
C VAL A 227 35.56 14.63 -14.69
N GLU A 228 35.41 13.46 -14.06
CA GLU A 228 36.49 12.45 -13.91
C GLU A 228 37.07 12.01 -15.25
N PHE A 229 36.21 11.80 -16.25
CA PHE A 229 36.58 11.30 -17.57
C PHE A 229 36.68 12.41 -18.64
N GLY A 230 36.55 13.68 -18.22
CA GLY A 230 36.69 14.84 -19.09
C GLY A 230 35.70 14.85 -20.27
N LEU A 231 34.46 14.40 -20.05
CA LEU A 231 33.46 14.23 -21.11
C LEU A 231 33.06 15.56 -21.77
N ASP A 232 33.16 16.68 -21.05
CA ASP A 232 32.88 18.03 -21.58
C ASP A 232 34.03 18.62 -22.41
N GLY A 233 35.10 17.85 -22.66
CA GLY A 233 36.23 18.25 -23.50
C GLY A 233 35.96 18.12 -25.00
N GLU A 234 37.01 17.93 -25.79
CA GLU A 234 36.89 17.75 -27.25
C GLU A 234 36.02 16.51 -27.59
N ALA A 235 34.91 16.74 -28.29
CA ALA A 235 33.83 15.77 -28.46
C ALA A 235 34.26 14.48 -29.19
N SER A 236 35.17 14.64 -30.16
CA SER A 236 35.66 13.55 -31.01
C SER A 236 36.74 12.70 -30.35
N GLU A 237 37.31 13.15 -29.22
CA GLU A 237 38.33 12.38 -28.50
C GLU A 237 37.72 11.14 -27.81
N ALA A 238 38.54 10.10 -27.71
CA ALA A 238 38.18 8.92 -26.95
C ALA A 238 38.06 9.23 -25.46
N ILE A 239 37.16 8.53 -24.77
CA ILE A 239 37.07 8.57 -23.31
C ILE A 239 38.38 7.99 -22.72
N PRO A 240 39.09 8.73 -21.85
CA PRO A 240 40.31 8.24 -21.22
C PRO A 240 40.01 7.06 -20.29
N ASP A 241 40.90 6.06 -20.25
CA ASP A 241 40.76 4.88 -19.37
C ASP A 241 39.34 4.25 -19.47
N TYR A 242 38.96 3.86 -20.69
CA TYR A 242 37.62 3.38 -20.99
C TYR A 242 37.21 2.16 -20.14
N ASP A 243 38.13 1.29 -19.76
CA ASP A 243 37.84 0.15 -18.88
C ASP A 243 37.44 0.59 -17.46
N ARG A 244 38.08 1.63 -16.93
CA ARG A 244 37.66 2.25 -15.67
C ARG A 244 36.31 2.94 -15.81
N PHE A 245 36.04 3.62 -16.92
CA PHE A 245 34.73 4.21 -17.20
C PHE A 245 33.63 3.14 -17.19
N LYS A 246 33.81 2.01 -17.89
CA LYS A 246 32.88 0.87 -17.87
C LYS A 246 32.60 0.37 -16.45
N SER A 247 33.66 0.23 -15.64
CA SER A 247 33.56 -0.23 -14.26
C SER A 247 32.76 0.74 -13.39
N LYS A 248 32.94 2.06 -13.58
CA LYS A 248 32.20 3.10 -12.87
C LYS A 248 30.74 3.19 -13.33
N LEU A 249 30.46 3.00 -14.61
CA LEU A 249 29.08 2.90 -15.12
C LEU A 249 28.33 1.72 -14.50
N GLN A 250 29.01 0.63 -14.15
CA GLN A 250 28.38 -0.54 -13.56
C GLN A 250 27.80 -0.26 -12.17
N VAL A 251 28.46 0.59 -11.39
CA VAL A 251 28.02 0.99 -10.04
C VAL A 251 27.11 2.22 -10.04
N LEU A 252 26.87 2.85 -11.20
CA LEU A 252 26.03 4.05 -11.32
C LEU A 252 24.59 3.83 -10.81
N GLN A 253 24.03 2.63 -11.01
CA GLN A 253 22.70 2.27 -10.52
C GLN A 253 22.60 2.22 -8.97
N ASP A 254 23.74 2.15 -8.29
CA ASP A 254 23.84 2.05 -6.83
C ASP A 254 24.36 3.34 -6.19
N ALA A 255 24.55 4.41 -6.98
CA ALA A 255 25.09 5.69 -6.54
C ALA A 255 24.39 6.24 -5.27
N PHE A 256 23.06 6.14 -5.19
CA PHE A 256 22.31 6.57 -4.01
C PHE A 256 22.48 5.66 -2.79
N SER A 257 22.68 4.35 -3.00
CA SER A 257 22.89 3.40 -1.90
C SER A 257 24.29 3.59 -1.28
N ILE A 258 25.29 3.86 -2.12
CA ILE A 258 26.68 4.13 -1.70
C ILE A 258 26.75 5.43 -0.87
N GLN A 259 26.15 6.53 -1.37
CA GLN A 259 26.12 7.79 -0.64
C GLN A 259 25.42 7.70 0.73
N ARG A 260 24.40 6.85 0.88
CA ARG A 260 23.68 6.66 2.14
C ARG A 260 24.48 5.83 3.15
N GLU A 261 25.21 4.82 2.69
CA GLU A 261 26.10 4.02 3.57
C GLU A 261 27.28 4.85 4.07
N ASP A 262 27.84 5.70 3.23
CA ASP A 262 28.94 6.59 3.62
C ASP A 262 28.46 7.67 4.61
N ALA A 263 27.26 8.23 4.42
CA ALA A 263 26.66 9.20 5.35
C ALA A 263 26.24 8.60 6.70
N LEU A 264 25.99 7.30 6.78
CA LEU A 264 25.68 6.59 8.05
C LEU A 264 26.94 6.13 8.80
N ARG A 265 28.10 6.15 8.13
CA ARG A 265 29.41 5.78 8.71
C ARG A 265 30.25 6.98 9.14
N ALA A 266 29.91 8.18 8.67
CA ALA A 266 30.50 9.46 9.06
C ALA A 266 29.85 10.03 10.32
#